data_AF-A0A357G6H8-F1
#
_entry.id   AF-A0A357G6H8-F1
#
_cell.length_a   1.000
_cell.length_b   1.000
_cell.length_c   1.000
_cell.angle_alpha   90.00
_cell.angle_beta   90.00
_cell.angle_gamma   90.00
#
_symmetry.space_group_name_H-M   'P 1'
#
loop_
_entity.id
_entity.type
_entity.pdbx_description
1 polymer ?
#
loop_
_entity_poly.entity_id
_entity_poly.type
_entity_poly.pdbx_seq_one_letter_code
_entity_poly.pdbx_strand_id
1 'polypeptide(L)'
;MEKFNMFDPKNPDYEKHSDLPKAMQKDYAEAGEGFVKKEAEEKYVQAEEVAYKNYKSGNSEDLNPLDILHSEALVDEKKKTEETPEFKRKELHDLIKKLDQIGERGEGHYDVREEIANMVIKWFRDDKEIVLKTIPLVNMNKLDKLVYKFTNDDDVVAAAIKRRGLMLGFASERLQNNRKLALEAVKEDGHYFEYATKKIRSDKEIVGEAAKSDSCAVMYVEGDLKNDKAFLLDLVKLNWYGVDTIKDIETKDNYVNSIKDEGIKKWYMFVKSLLDESILKNKDVKDQGDIIVPEKKGGLFSRIFKK
;
A
#
# COMPACT_ATOMS: atom_id res chain seq x y z
N MET A 1 10.09 -8.60 35.75
CA MET A 1 10.88 -9.41 34.81
C MET A 1 12.33 -9.04 35.02
N GLU A 2 13.15 -10.03 35.37
CA GLU A 2 14.51 -9.88 35.86
C GLU A 2 15.37 -9.10 34.86
N LYS A 3 16.05 -8.07 35.38
CA LYS A 3 17.06 -7.32 34.63
C LYS A 3 18.15 -8.33 34.23
N PHE A 4 18.48 -8.40 32.95
CA PHE A 4 19.65 -9.12 32.46
C PHE A 4 20.89 -8.43 33.04
N ASN A 5 21.29 -8.83 34.24
CA ASN A 5 22.47 -8.29 34.90
C ASN A 5 23.63 -9.17 34.47
N MET A 6 24.42 -8.69 33.49
CA MET A 6 25.61 -9.37 32.99
C MET A 6 26.70 -9.58 34.06
N PHE A 7 26.45 -9.10 35.29
CA PHE A 7 27.28 -9.23 36.47
C PHE A 7 26.61 -10.10 37.57
N ASP A 8 25.61 -10.91 37.24
CA ASP A 8 25.04 -11.91 38.17
C ASP A 8 25.95 -13.15 38.28
N PRO A 9 26.57 -13.41 39.44
CA PRO A 9 27.48 -14.54 39.65
C PRO A 9 26.79 -15.92 39.59
N LYS A 10 25.47 -15.99 39.35
CA LYS A 10 24.72 -17.23 39.12
C LYS A 10 24.62 -17.63 37.64
N ASN A 11 25.21 -16.87 36.72
CA ASN A 11 25.21 -17.18 35.29
C ASN A 11 26.15 -18.38 34.98
N PRO A 12 25.67 -19.46 34.32
CA PRO A 12 26.46 -20.67 34.06
C PRO A 12 27.64 -20.50 33.10
N ASP A 13 27.76 -19.36 32.38
CA ASP A 13 28.89 -19.07 31.47
C ASP A 13 30.03 -18.23 32.12
N TYR A 14 30.16 -18.24 33.46
CA TYR A 14 31.12 -17.46 34.24
C TYR A 14 32.36 -18.28 34.67
N GLU A 15 33.58 -17.75 34.52
CA GLU A 15 34.84 -18.30 35.10
C GLU A 15 35.46 -17.35 36.15
N LYS A 16 36.40 -17.79 37.01
CA LYS A 16 36.96 -17.01 38.15
C LYS A 16 38.45 -16.64 38.00
N HIS A 17 38.88 -15.55 38.66
CA HIS A 17 40.21 -14.88 38.48
C HIS A 17 41.34 -15.81 38.86
N SER A 18 41.03 -16.61 39.87
CA SER A 18 41.85 -17.68 40.39
C SER A 18 42.18 -18.78 39.38
N ASP A 19 41.42 -18.92 38.29
CA ASP A 19 41.44 -20.13 37.46
C ASP A 19 42.28 -19.96 36.19
N LEU A 20 42.80 -18.75 35.91
CA LEU A 20 43.68 -18.45 34.78
C LEU A 20 45.16 -18.83 35.04
N PRO A 21 45.98 -19.09 34.00
CA PRO A 21 47.42 -19.30 34.13
C PRO A 21 48.16 -18.10 34.75
N LYS A 22 49.09 -18.33 35.68
CA LYS A 22 49.77 -17.30 36.50
C LYS A 22 50.41 -16.14 35.73
N ALA A 23 50.84 -16.35 34.48
CA ALA A 23 51.44 -15.29 33.66
C ALA A 23 50.43 -14.21 33.25
N MET A 24 49.13 -14.57 33.13
CA MET A 24 48.06 -13.66 32.73
C MET A 24 47.39 -12.97 33.91
N GLN A 25 47.53 -13.48 35.14
CA GLN A 25 46.90 -12.88 36.33
C GLN A 25 47.46 -11.49 36.70
N LYS A 26 48.64 -11.11 36.19
CA LYS A 26 49.33 -9.86 36.57
C LYS A 26 48.83 -8.63 35.81
N ASP A 27 48.44 -8.80 34.55
CA ASP A 27 47.97 -7.70 33.70
C ASP A 27 46.51 -7.32 34.00
N TYR A 28 45.77 -8.19 34.70
CA TYR A 28 44.38 -7.96 35.11
C TYR A 28 44.22 -7.61 36.60
N ALA A 29 45.33 -7.47 37.36
CA ALA A 29 45.30 -7.18 38.80
C ALA A 29 44.77 -5.77 39.15
N GLU A 30 44.78 -4.84 38.19
CA GLU A 30 44.25 -3.49 38.37
C GLU A 30 42.76 -3.38 38.01
N ALA A 31 42.21 -4.37 37.30
CA ALA A 31 40.79 -4.51 37.04
C ALA A 31 40.18 -5.37 38.15
N GLY A 32 39.63 -4.73 39.18
CA GLY A 32 39.04 -5.40 40.34
C GLY A 32 38.16 -6.61 39.99
N GLU A 33 38.18 -7.61 40.88
CA GLU A 33 37.56 -8.94 40.74
C GLU A 33 36.23 -8.95 39.95
N GLY A 34 36.26 -9.39 38.68
CA GLY A 34 35.05 -9.65 37.89
C GLY A 34 35.33 -9.96 36.41
N PHE A 35 34.73 -11.03 35.88
CA PHE A 35 35.04 -11.60 34.56
C PHE A 35 34.33 -10.94 33.40
N VAL A 36 35.02 -10.88 32.25
CA VAL A 36 34.55 -10.31 30.98
C VAL A 36 34.31 -11.44 29.96
N LYS A 37 33.10 -11.52 29.39
CA LYS A 37 32.67 -12.50 28.37
C LYS A 37 33.50 -12.33 27.08
N LYS A 38 33.75 -13.38 26.27
CA LYS A 38 34.47 -13.30 24.98
C LYS A 38 33.96 -12.19 24.03
N GLU A 39 32.65 -11.95 24.03
CA GLU A 39 32.02 -10.84 23.28
C GLU A 39 32.48 -9.45 23.77
N ALA A 40 32.82 -9.32 25.05
CA ALA A 40 33.31 -8.07 25.63
C ALA A 40 34.83 -7.91 25.43
N GLU A 41 35.59 -8.99 25.30
CA GLU A 41 36.99 -8.94 24.84
C GLU A 41 37.07 -8.45 23.38
N GLU A 42 36.24 -9.01 22.48
CA GLU A 42 36.17 -8.59 21.08
C GLU A 42 35.75 -7.11 20.93
N LYS A 43 34.78 -6.65 21.74
CA LYS A 43 34.35 -5.24 21.76
C LYS A 43 35.44 -4.32 22.29
N TYR A 44 36.18 -4.73 23.31
CA TYR A 44 37.27 -3.92 23.87
C TYR A 44 38.42 -3.75 22.87
N VAL A 45 38.81 -4.82 22.17
CA VAL A 45 39.82 -4.75 21.10
C VAL A 45 39.38 -3.80 19.98
N GLN A 46 38.11 -3.82 19.60
CA GLN A 46 37.56 -2.88 18.61
C GLN A 46 37.61 -1.43 19.11
N ALA A 47 37.27 -1.19 20.37
CA ALA A 47 37.36 0.13 20.98
C ALA A 47 38.82 0.64 21.08
N GLU A 48 39.78 -0.23 21.35
CA GLU A 48 41.22 0.10 21.29
C GLU A 48 41.68 0.55 19.91
N GLU A 49 41.25 -0.14 18.86
CA GLU A 49 41.56 0.27 17.49
C GLU A 49 40.99 1.65 17.15
N VAL A 50 39.80 1.97 17.66
CA VAL A 50 39.15 3.27 17.46
C VAL A 50 39.88 4.37 18.24
N ALA A 51 40.22 4.14 19.51
CA ALA A 51 41.01 5.07 20.33
C ALA A 51 42.36 5.39 19.66
N TYR A 52 43.04 4.37 19.15
CA TYR A 52 44.32 4.53 18.47
C TYR A 52 44.21 5.31 17.15
N LYS A 53 43.11 5.14 16.41
CA LYS A 53 42.81 5.94 15.21
C LYS A 53 42.54 7.41 15.55
N ASN A 54 41.77 7.68 16.61
CA ASN A 54 41.49 9.04 17.08
C ASN A 54 42.78 9.76 17.51
N TYR A 55 43.66 9.06 18.25
CA TYR A 55 44.98 9.58 18.62
C TYR A 55 45.81 9.97 17.39
N LYS A 56 45.86 9.10 16.38
CA LYS A 56 46.63 9.36 15.15
C LYS A 56 46.08 10.49 14.30
N SER A 57 44.78 10.75 14.34
CA SER A 57 44.14 11.84 13.58
C SER A 57 44.19 13.18 14.28
N GLY A 58 44.74 13.25 15.51
CA GLY A 58 44.76 14.46 16.33
C GLY A 58 43.39 14.82 16.92
N ASN A 59 42.45 13.88 16.90
CA ASN A 59 41.17 14.03 17.59
C ASN A 59 41.38 13.78 19.08
N SER A 60 41.07 14.77 19.91
CA SER A 60 41.23 14.68 21.37
C SER A 60 40.06 14.01 22.08
N GLU A 61 38.97 13.70 21.37
CA GLU A 61 37.81 13.01 21.92
C GLU A 61 38.03 11.48 21.95
N ASP A 62 37.57 10.86 23.04
CA ASP A 62 37.50 9.41 23.24
C ASP A 62 38.82 8.65 22.96
N LEU A 63 39.90 9.05 23.65
CA LEU A 63 41.22 8.40 23.59
C LEU A 63 41.32 7.14 24.48
N ASN A 64 40.29 6.85 25.28
CA ASN A 64 40.22 5.71 26.17
C ASN A 64 39.20 4.70 25.64
N PRO A 65 39.57 3.43 25.44
CA PRO A 65 38.67 2.37 24.99
C PRO A 65 37.42 2.20 25.85
N LEU A 66 37.50 2.44 27.17
CA LEU A 66 36.35 2.36 28.07
C LEU A 66 35.35 3.50 27.86
N ASP A 67 35.82 4.70 27.52
CA ASP A 67 34.96 5.85 27.22
C ASP A 67 34.24 5.64 25.87
N ILE A 68 34.91 5.03 24.90
CA ILE A 68 34.32 4.59 23.63
C ILE A 68 33.23 3.54 23.87
N LEU A 69 33.50 2.50 24.66
CA LEU A 69 32.50 1.47 24.98
C LEU A 69 31.30 2.04 25.73
N HIS A 70 31.53 3.02 26.61
CA HIS A 70 30.45 3.70 27.33
C HIS A 70 29.60 4.57 26.39
N SER A 71 30.23 5.35 25.51
CA SER A 71 29.52 6.17 24.52
C SER A 71 28.76 5.30 23.50
N GLU A 72 29.35 4.19 23.05
CA GLU A 72 28.68 3.19 22.20
C GLU A 72 27.51 2.52 22.91
N ALA A 73 27.66 2.13 24.18
CA ALA A 73 26.57 1.55 24.97
C ALA A 73 25.43 2.56 25.19
N LEU A 74 25.74 3.84 25.43
CA LEU A 74 24.74 4.91 25.52
C LEU A 74 24.05 5.17 24.18
N VAL A 75 24.78 5.10 23.05
CA VAL A 75 24.20 5.19 21.70
C VAL A 75 23.30 3.98 21.42
N ASP A 76 23.69 2.78 21.82
CA ASP A 76 22.91 1.56 21.66
C ASP A 76 21.67 1.54 22.57
N GLU A 77 21.78 2.00 23.82
CA GLU A 77 20.63 2.20 24.70
C GLU A 77 19.69 3.28 24.17
N LYS A 78 20.24 4.39 23.67
CA LYS A 78 19.46 5.46 23.04
C LYS A 78 18.72 4.95 21.80
N LYS A 79 19.39 4.22 20.91
CA LYS A 79 18.77 3.56 19.75
C LYS A 79 17.67 2.57 20.17
N LYS A 80 17.92 1.75 21.20
CA LYS A 80 16.91 0.83 21.75
C LYS A 80 15.69 1.58 22.30
N THR A 81 15.89 2.71 22.98
CA THR A 81 14.78 3.55 23.46
C THR A 81 14.03 4.25 22.31
N GLU A 82 14.71 4.70 21.27
CA GLU A 82 14.12 5.34 20.07
C GLU A 82 13.35 4.35 19.18
N GLU A 83 13.54 3.04 19.38
CA GLU A 83 12.79 1.96 18.69
C GLU A 83 11.61 1.42 19.51
N THR A 84 11.34 1.96 20.70
CA THR A 84 10.19 1.53 21.51
C THR A 84 8.85 1.94 20.86
N PRO A 85 7.78 1.13 20.99
CA PRO A 85 6.46 1.48 20.49
C PRO A 85 5.95 2.83 21.03
N GLU A 86 6.24 3.17 22.29
CA GLU A 86 5.84 4.43 22.91
C GLU A 86 6.54 5.63 22.25
N PHE A 87 7.84 5.52 22.01
CA PHE A 87 8.60 6.56 21.31
C PHE A 87 8.09 6.73 19.86
N LYS A 88 7.88 5.61 19.15
CA LYS A 88 7.33 5.64 17.78
C LYS A 88 5.91 6.20 17.72
N ARG A 89 5.09 6.05 18.75
CA ARG A 89 3.75 6.69 18.82
C ARG A 89 3.88 8.20 18.91
N LYS A 90 4.84 8.71 19.69
CA LYS A 90 5.12 10.14 19.77
C LYS A 90 5.63 10.69 18.44
N GLU A 91 6.57 10.00 17.80
CA GLU A 91 7.09 10.35 16.48
C GLU A 91 5.97 10.41 15.43
N LEU A 92 5.06 9.42 15.43
CA LEU A 92 3.89 9.41 14.56
C LEU A 92 2.96 10.60 14.80
N HIS A 93 2.69 10.91 16.07
CA HIS A 93 1.88 12.07 16.42
C HIS A 93 2.49 13.38 15.91
N ASP A 94 3.82 13.53 16.03
CA ASP A 94 4.52 14.73 15.58
C ASP A 94 4.50 14.85 14.04
N LEU A 95 4.62 13.74 13.30
CA LEU A 95 4.46 13.74 11.84
C LEU A 95 3.04 14.12 11.40
N ILE A 96 2.02 13.59 12.07
CA ILE A 96 0.61 13.94 11.76
C ILE A 96 0.38 15.42 11.98
N LYS A 97 0.84 15.96 13.12
CA LYS A 97 0.75 17.40 13.41
C LYS A 97 1.50 18.25 12.39
N LYS A 98 2.67 17.80 11.94
CA LYS A 98 3.43 18.46 10.87
C LYS A 98 2.64 18.46 9.56
N LEU A 99 2.00 17.34 9.19
CA LEU A 99 1.17 17.24 8.00
C LEU A 99 -0.01 18.22 8.06
N ASP A 100 -0.67 18.34 9.22
CA ASP A 100 -1.77 19.28 9.43
C ASP A 100 -1.34 20.74 9.24
N GLN A 101 -0.12 21.08 9.67
CA GLN A 101 0.45 22.43 9.50
C GLN A 101 0.80 22.76 8.04
N ILE A 102 1.35 21.78 7.30
CA ILE A 102 1.71 21.93 5.89
C ILE A 102 0.46 22.00 5.00
N GLY A 103 -0.60 21.28 5.37
CA GLY A 103 -1.84 21.20 4.62
C GLY A 103 -1.74 20.31 3.38
N GLU A 104 -2.87 20.09 2.70
CA GLU A 104 -2.98 19.09 1.61
C GLU A 104 -2.11 19.37 0.38
N ARG A 105 -1.66 20.61 0.18
CA ARG A 105 -0.88 21.04 -0.98
C ARG A 105 0.40 21.79 -0.62
N GLY A 106 0.80 21.79 0.65
CA GLY A 106 2.05 22.43 1.06
C GLY A 106 3.27 21.68 0.56
N GLU A 107 4.39 22.38 0.43
CA GLU A 107 5.67 21.81 0.01
C GLU A 107 6.12 20.72 1.00
N GLY A 108 6.58 19.57 0.48
CA GLY A 108 6.99 18.42 1.30
C GLY A 108 5.86 17.58 1.89
N HIS A 109 4.57 17.90 1.62
CA HIS A 109 3.46 17.08 2.16
C HIS A 109 3.55 15.62 1.72
N TYR A 110 3.99 15.35 0.48
CA TYR A 110 4.10 13.99 -0.06
C TYR A 110 5.09 13.14 0.75
N ASP A 111 6.24 13.72 1.12
CA ASP A 111 7.29 13.04 1.88
C ASP A 111 6.82 12.73 3.30
N VAL A 112 6.15 13.68 3.96
CA VAL A 112 5.58 13.45 5.30
C VAL A 112 4.51 12.35 5.26
N ARG A 113 3.65 12.32 4.23
CA ARG A 113 2.65 11.24 4.05
C ARG A 113 3.30 9.88 3.82
N GLU A 114 4.43 9.85 3.12
CA GLU A 114 5.21 8.63 2.90
C GLU A 114 5.88 8.15 4.19
N GLU A 115 6.43 9.06 4.98
CA GLU A 115 7.03 8.77 6.28
C GLU A 115 6.01 8.21 7.27
N ILE A 116 4.82 8.82 7.36
CA ILE A 116 3.68 8.30 8.15
C ILE A 116 3.35 6.88 7.71
N ALA A 117 3.22 6.63 6.40
CA ALA A 117 2.89 5.30 5.89
C ALA A 117 3.93 4.26 6.27
N ASN A 118 5.22 4.57 6.07
CA ASN A 118 6.32 3.65 6.37
C ASN A 118 6.41 3.36 7.88
N MET A 119 6.20 4.37 8.74
CA MET A 119 6.19 4.17 10.18
C MET A 119 5.03 3.27 10.63
N VAL A 120 3.81 3.50 10.12
CA VAL A 120 2.67 2.65 10.48
C VAL A 120 2.87 1.22 9.98
N ILE A 121 3.32 1.03 8.74
CA ILE A 121 3.60 -0.30 8.17
C ILE A 121 4.68 -1.04 8.97
N LYS A 122 5.72 -0.34 9.45
CA LYS A 122 6.82 -0.96 10.19
C LYS A 122 6.44 -1.29 11.63
N TRP A 123 5.80 -0.36 12.34
CA TRP A 123 5.67 -0.43 13.80
C TRP A 123 4.23 -0.65 14.29
N PHE A 124 3.22 -0.27 13.51
CA PHE A 124 1.82 -0.23 13.95
C PHE A 124 0.87 -1.01 13.02
N ARG A 125 1.40 -1.90 12.19
CA ARG A 125 0.61 -2.67 11.19
C ARG A 125 -0.47 -3.57 11.77
N ASP A 126 -0.41 -3.85 13.08
CA ASP A 126 -1.35 -4.69 13.81
C ASP A 126 -2.30 -3.85 14.69
N ASP A 127 -2.09 -2.53 14.79
CA ASP A 127 -2.92 -1.60 15.55
C ASP A 127 -4.02 -1.02 14.65
N LYS A 128 -5.22 -1.63 14.72
CA LYS A 128 -6.39 -1.24 13.92
C LYS A 128 -6.72 0.24 14.07
N GLU A 129 -6.61 0.82 15.27
CA GLU A 129 -6.98 2.20 15.53
C GLU A 129 -6.01 3.17 14.83
N ILE A 130 -4.71 2.89 14.92
CA ILE A 130 -3.70 3.67 14.17
C ILE A 130 -3.89 3.52 12.66
N VAL A 131 -4.10 2.30 12.18
CA VAL A 131 -4.33 2.06 10.74
C VAL A 131 -5.54 2.86 10.26
N LEU A 132 -6.69 2.77 10.95
CA LEU A 132 -7.89 3.54 10.59
C LEU A 132 -7.64 5.05 10.54
N LYS A 133 -6.98 5.62 11.56
CA LYS A 133 -6.70 7.06 11.63
C LYS A 133 -5.75 7.54 10.54
N THR A 134 -4.87 6.69 10.06
CA THR A 134 -3.86 7.04 9.04
C THR A 134 -4.31 6.76 7.62
N ILE A 135 -5.39 5.99 7.42
CA ILE A 135 -6.00 5.78 6.10
C ILE A 135 -6.20 7.09 5.32
N PRO A 136 -6.74 8.20 5.85
CA PRO A 136 -6.88 9.44 5.06
C PRO A 136 -5.57 10.21 4.85
N LEU A 137 -4.50 9.84 5.55
CA LEU A 137 -3.26 10.62 5.62
C LEU A 137 -2.19 10.14 4.65
N VAL A 138 -2.10 8.84 4.38
CA VAL A 138 -0.99 8.27 3.57
C VAL A 138 -1.08 8.58 2.07
N ASN A 139 -0.08 8.28 1.26
CA ASN A 139 -0.20 8.35 -0.20
C ASN A 139 -1.05 7.17 -0.75
N MET A 140 -1.82 7.41 -1.82
CA MET A 140 -2.74 6.41 -2.39
C MET A 140 -2.05 5.10 -2.83
N ASN A 141 -0.78 5.17 -3.22
CA ASN A 141 0.06 4.02 -3.62
C ASN A 141 0.61 3.19 -2.45
N LYS A 142 0.34 3.58 -1.20
CA LYS A 142 0.71 2.83 0.01
C LYS A 142 -0.50 2.21 0.71
N LEU A 143 -1.72 2.56 0.29
CA LEU A 143 -2.95 2.20 0.99
C LEU A 143 -3.16 0.69 1.06
N ASP A 144 -2.83 -0.04 -0.01
CA ASP A 144 -2.85 -1.51 -0.07
C ASP A 144 -1.94 -2.15 0.99
N LYS A 145 -0.69 -1.66 1.09
CA LYS A 145 0.28 -2.14 2.09
C LYS A 145 -0.08 -1.74 3.51
N LEU A 146 -0.79 -0.63 3.69
CA LEU A 146 -1.25 -0.18 5.00
C LEU A 146 -2.35 -1.10 5.54
N VAL A 147 -3.27 -1.56 4.69
CA VAL A 147 -4.48 -2.29 5.12
C VAL A 147 -4.45 -3.79 4.85
N TYR A 148 -3.38 -4.36 4.28
CA TYR A 148 -3.35 -5.76 3.83
C TYR A 148 -3.65 -6.81 4.92
N LYS A 149 -3.41 -6.51 6.21
CA LYS A 149 -3.77 -7.39 7.34
C LYS A 149 -5.25 -7.33 7.73
N PHE A 150 -5.95 -6.30 7.26
CA PHE A 150 -7.33 -5.97 7.62
C PHE A 150 -8.28 -6.11 6.44
N THR A 151 -7.92 -6.91 5.43
CA THR A 151 -8.74 -7.12 4.22
C THR A 151 -10.11 -7.74 4.49
N ASN A 152 -10.32 -8.33 5.67
CA ASN A 152 -11.60 -8.84 6.13
C ASN A 152 -12.23 -8.02 7.27
N ASP A 153 -11.62 -6.92 7.69
CA ASP A 153 -12.17 -6.02 8.70
C ASP A 153 -13.13 -5.01 8.06
N ASP A 154 -14.37 -4.97 8.56
CA ASP A 154 -15.44 -4.16 7.96
C ASP A 154 -15.10 -2.66 7.96
N ASP A 155 -14.54 -2.14 9.05
CA ASP A 155 -14.28 -0.71 9.22
C ASP A 155 -13.09 -0.24 8.39
N VAL A 156 -12.00 -1.02 8.43
CA VAL A 156 -10.76 -0.68 7.70
C VAL A 156 -11.00 -0.74 6.20
N VAL A 157 -11.70 -1.78 5.71
CA VAL A 157 -12.03 -1.89 4.29
C VAL A 157 -12.99 -0.79 3.85
N ALA A 158 -14.02 -0.48 4.63
CA ALA A 158 -14.94 0.61 4.30
C ALA A 158 -14.21 1.96 4.20
N ALA A 159 -13.32 2.26 5.17
CA ALA A 159 -12.51 3.48 5.14
C ALA A 159 -11.56 3.52 3.94
N ALA A 160 -10.95 2.38 3.58
CA ALA A 160 -10.04 2.28 2.45
C ALA A 160 -10.77 2.44 1.10
N ILE A 161 -11.94 1.81 0.93
CA ILE A 161 -12.78 1.94 -0.27
C ILE A 161 -13.28 3.37 -0.45
N LYS A 162 -13.77 3.99 0.63
CA LYS A 162 -14.20 5.39 0.61
C LYS A 162 -13.09 6.34 0.16
N ARG A 163 -11.84 5.99 0.48
CA ARG A 163 -10.66 6.76 0.05
C ARG A 163 -10.27 6.47 -1.39
N ARG A 164 -10.38 5.21 -1.82
CA ARG A 164 -10.02 4.74 -3.15
C ARG A 164 -10.79 3.46 -3.47
N GLY A 165 -11.75 3.53 -4.38
CA GLY A 165 -12.64 2.43 -4.76
C GLY A 165 -11.90 1.16 -5.22
N LEU A 166 -10.69 1.31 -5.77
CA LEU A 166 -9.78 0.21 -6.10
C LEU A 166 -9.57 -0.78 -4.94
N MET A 167 -9.68 -0.30 -3.70
CA MET A 167 -9.51 -1.10 -2.50
C MET A 167 -10.52 -2.24 -2.37
N LEU A 168 -11.63 -2.22 -3.11
CA LEU A 168 -12.55 -3.35 -3.24
C LEU A 168 -11.82 -4.62 -3.71
N GLY A 169 -10.88 -4.49 -4.65
CA GLY A 169 -10.09 -5.63 -5.17
C GLY A 169 -9.15 -6.27 -4.15
N PHE A 170 -8.83 -5.55 -3.07
CA PHE A 170 -7.99 -6.07 -1.97
C PHE A 170 -8.82 -6.62 -0.81
N ALA A 171 -10.13 -6.36 -0.78
CA ALA A 171 -11.01 -6.86 0.26
C ALA A 171 -11.20 -8.39 0.16
N SER A 172 -11.58 -9.02 1.27
CA SER A 172 -11.98 -10.43 1.29
C SER A 172 -13.21 -10.65 0.40
N GLU A 173 -13.39 -11.87 -0.12
CA GLU A 173 -14.55 -12.19 -0.96
C GLU A 173 -15.89 -11.87 -0.25
N ARG A 174 -15.96 -12.09 1.07
CA ARG A 174 -17.11 -11.70 1.91
C ARG A 174 -17.44 -10.21 1.77
N LEU A 175 -16.43 -9.35 1.76
CA LEU A 175 -16.57 -7.91 1.68
C LEU A 175 -16.70 -7.41 0.24
N GLN A 176 -16.09 -8.08 -0.74
CA GLN A 176 -16.38 -7.86 -2.16
C GLN A 176 -17.84 -8.18 -2.51
N ASN A 177 -18.47 -9.07 -1.74
CA ASN A 177 -19.89 -9.39 -1.83
C ASN A 177 -20.79 -8.43 -1.03
N ASN A 178 -20.23 -7.41 -0.39
CA ASN A 178 -21.01 -6.42 0.31
C ASN A 178 -21.54 -5.38 -0.69
N ARG A 179 -22.86 -5.39 -0.88
CA ARG A 179 -23.58 -4.50 -1.78
C ARG A 179 -23.24 -3.02 -1.59
N LYS A 180 -23.16 -2.56 -0.34
CA LYS A 180 -22.91 -1.14 -0.03
C LYS A 180 -21.50 -0.73 -0.42
N LEU A 181 -20.51 -1.58 -0.09
CA LEU A 181 -19.11 -1.32 -0.42
C LEU A 181 -18.86 -1.35 -1.94
N ALA A 182 -19.46 -2.31 -2.64
CA ALA A 182 -19.39 -2.36 -4.08
C ALA A 182 -20.02 -1.12 -4.74
N LEU A 183 -21.18 -0.68 -4.26
CA LEU A 183 -21.82 0.54 -4.76
C LEU A 183 -20.97 1.79 -4.50
N GLU A 184 -20.31 1.88 -3.34
CA GLU A 184 -19.40 2.98 -3.00
C GLU A 184 -18.18 2.99 -3.93
N ALA A 185 -17.60 1.83 -4.23
CA ALA A 185 -16.48 1.72 -5.16
C ALA A 185 -16.87 2.15 -6.59
N VAL A 186 -17.97 1.63 -7.14
CA VAL A 186 -18.36 1.91 -8.55
C VAL A 186 -18.83 3.36 -8.77
N LYS A 187 -19.22 4.06 -7.70
CA LYS A 187 -19.52 5.50 -7.75
C LYS A 187 -18.28 6.37 -7.93
N GLU A 188 -17.11 5.89 -7.48
CA GLU A 188 -15.84 6.57 -7.74
C GLU A 188 -15.41 6.35 -9.19
N ASP A 189 -15.36 5.09 -9.61
CA ASP A 189 -15.03 4.68 -10.97
C ASP A 189 -15.67 3.31 -11.24
N GLY A 190 -16.54 3.25 -12.23
CA GLY A 190 -17.22 2.03 -12.67
C GLY A 190 -16.26 0.89 -13.01
N HIS A 191 -15.01 1.20 -13.36
CA HIS A 191 -13.94 0.22 -13.57
C HIS A 191 -13.78 -0.74 -12.38
N TYR A 192 -13.94 -0.26 -11.15
CA TYR A 192 -13.76 -1.11 -9.96
C TYR A 192 -14.82 -2.20 -9.82
N PHE A 193 -15.88 -2.18 -10.65
CA PHE A 193 -16.86 -3.25 -10.74
C PHE A 193 -16.24 -4.61 -11.13
N GLU A 194 -15.11 -4.61 -11.83
CA GLU A 194 -14.40 -5.84 -12.18
C GLU A 194 -13.92 -6.65 -10.97
N TYR A 195 -13.81 -6.03 -9.79
CA TYR A 195 -13.40 -6.67 -8.54
C TYR A 195 -14.58 -7.21 -7.73
N ALA A 196 -15.82 -6.86 -8.10
CA ALA A 196 -16.99 -7.34 -7.40
C ALA A 196 -17.19 -8.85 -7.62
N THR A 197 -17.88 -9.54 -6.71
CA THR A 197 -18.17 -10.97 -6.87
C THR A 197 -19.26 -11.20 -7.93
N LYS A 198 -19.42 -12.45 -8.42
CA LYS A 198 -20.49 -12.81 -9.37
C LYS A 198 -21.89 -12.44 -8.88
N LYS A 199 -22.14 -12.53 -7.57
CA LYS A 199 -23.42 -12.15 -6.97
C LYS A 199 -23.67 -10.64 -7.11
N ILE A 200 -22.68 -9.81 -6.82
CA ILE A 200 -22.77 -8.35 -7.03
C ILE A 200 -22.87 -8.01 -8.52
N ARG A 201 -22.18 -8.77 -9.37
CA ARG A 201 -22.28 -8.61 -10.83
C ARG A 201 -23.64 -8.98 -11.44
N SER A 202 -24.51 -9.59 -10.64
CA SER A 202 -25.90 -9.89 -10.97
C SER A 202 -26.88 -8.87 -10.35
N ASP A 203 -26.39 -7.85 -9.63
CA ASP A 203 -27.22 -6.79 -9.04
C ASP A 203 -27.45 -5.68 -10.07
N LYS A 204 -28.70 -5.59 -10.54
CA LYS A 204 -29.11 -4.67 -11.61
C LYS A 204 -28.78 -3.21 -11.33
N GLU A 205 -28.88 -2.76 -10.08
CA GLU A 205 -28.61 -1.36 -9.70
C GLU A 205 -27.10 -1.08 -9.74
N ILE A 206 -26.28 -1.96 -9.18
CA ILE A 206 -24.81 -1.78 -9.15
C ILE A 206 -24.24 -1.87 -10.56
N VAL A 207 -24.72 -2.82 -11.37
CA VAL A 207 -24.37 -2.91 -12.79
C VAL A 207 -24.68 -1.60 -13.52
N GLY A 208 -25.89 -1.06 -13.31
CA GLY A 208 -26.31 0.20 -13.91
C GLY A 208 -25.44 1.38 -13.47
N GLU A 209 -25.09 1.45 -12.18
CA GLU A 209 -24.21 2.51 -11.66
C GLU A 209 -22.80 2.42 -12.27
N ALA A 210 -22.20 1.22 -12.30
CA ALA A 210 -20.88 1.00 -12.90
C ALA A 210 -20.86 1.39 -14.38
N ALA A 211 -21.91 1.00 -15.12
CA ALA A 211 -22.03 1.29 -16.55
C ALA A 211 -22.05 2.79 -16.87
N LYS A 212 -22.53 3.66 -15.96
CA LYS A 212 -22.56 5.12 -16.20
C LYS A 212 -21.18 5.71 -16.43
N SER A 213 -20.16 5.21 -15.73
CA SER A 213 -18.78 5.71 -15.85
C SER A 213 -17.84 4.76 -16.59
N ASP A 214 -18.16 3.46 -16.70
CA ASP A 214 -17.38 2.49 -17.45
C ASP A 214 -18.23 1.61 -18.38
N SER A 215 -18.10 1.82 -19.69
CA SER A 215 -18.80 1.03 -20.72
C SER A 215 -18.35 -0.43 -20.77
N CYS A 216 -17.22 -0.78 -20.14
CA CYS A 216 -16.76 -2.16 -19.99
C CYS A 216 -17.50 -2.93 -18.89
N ALA A 217 -18.22 -2.25 -17.99
CA ALA A 217 -18.99 -2.90 -16.92
C ALA A 217 -19.96 -3.96 -17.44
N VAL A 218 -20.49 -3.77 -18.66
CA VAL A 218 -21.38 -4.72 -19.35
C VAL A 218 -20.73 -6.11 -19.56
N MET A 219 -19.41 -6.18 -19.72
CA MET A 219 -18.69 -7.44 -19.92
C MET A 219 -18.62 -8.29 -18.65
N TYR A 220 -18.75 -7.66 -17.49
CA TYR A 220 -18.70 -8.30 -16.19
C TYR A 220 -20.09 -8.72 -15.69
N VAL A 221 -21.18 -8.41 -16.40
CA VAL A 221 -22.54 -8.79 -15.99
C VAL A 221 -22.67 -10.32 -15.91
N GLU A 222 -23.26 -10.79 -14.81
CA GLU A 222 -23.44 -12.21 -14.49
C GLU A 222 -24.91 -12.58 -14.32
N GLY A 223 -25.19 -13.88 -14.23
CA GLY A 223 -26.54 -14.41 -13.98
C GLY A 223 -27.52 -14.15 -15.13
N ASP A 224 -28.81 -14.03 -14.79
CA ASP A 224 -29.88 -13.85 -15.78
C ASP A 224 -29.75 -12.51 -16.54
N LEU A 225 -29.14 -11.49 -15.93
CA LEU A 225 -28.90 -10.19 -16.56
C LEU A 225 -28.01 -10.29 -17.80
N LYS A 226 -27.13 -11.30 -17.85
CA LYS A 226 -26.26 -11.54 -19.02
C LYS A 226 -27.05 -12.00 -20.26
N ASN A 227 -28.26 -12.51 -20.08
CA ASN A 227 -29.14 -12.93 -21.16
C ASN A 227 -30.25 -11.92 -21.46
N ASP A 228 -30.42 -10.90 -20.61
CA ASP A 228 -31.38 -9.82 -20.81
C ASP A 228 -30.81 -8.80 -21.81
N LYS A 229 -31.03 -9.07 -23.11
CA LYS A 229 -30.54 -8.22 -24.20
C LYS A 229 -31.03 -6.77 -24.08
N ALA A 230 -32.27 -6.56 -23.63
CA ALA A 230 -32.82 -5.21 -23.49
C ALA A 230 -32.06 -4.43 -22.41
N PHE A 231 -31.83 -5.07 -21.25
CA PHE A 231 -31.03 -4.49 -20.19
C PHE A 231 -29.59 -4.22 -20.61
N LEU A 232 -28.91 -5.19 -21.23
CA LEU A 232 -27.53 -5.01 -21.69
C LEU A 232 -27.41 -3.87 -22.72
N LEU A 233 -28.39 -3.74 -23.60
CA LEU A 233 -28.45 -2.64 -24.55
C LEU A 233 -28.63 -1.29 -23.83
N ASP A 234 -29.47 -1.23 -22.80
CA ASP A 234 -29.64 -0.02 -22.00
C ASP A 234 -28.35 0.38 -21.27
N LEU A 235 -27.58 -0.58 -20.76
CA LEU A 235 -26.25 -0.31 -20.17
C LEU A 235 -25.28 0.28 -21.18
N VAL A 236 -25.22 -0.28 -22.40
CA VAL A 236 -24.36 0.25 -23.48
C VAL A 236 -24.74 1.69 -23.82
N LYS A 237 -26.04 2.04 -23.78
CA LYS A 237 -26.53 3.41 -24.00
C LYS A 237 -26.14 4.39 -22.89
N LEU A 238 -25.92 3.94 -21.66
CA LEU A 238 -25.53 4.83 -20.55
C LEU A 238 -24.15 5.47 -20.75
N ASN A 239 -23.27 4.82 -21.53
CA ASN A 239 -21.90 5.24 -21.73
C ASN A 239 -21.46 5.02 -23.19
N TRP A 240 -22.16 5.74 -24.07
CA TRP A 240 -22.18 5.60 -25.53
C TRP A 240 -20.97 6.22 -26.26
N TYR A 241 -19.84 6.49 -25.59
CA TYR A 241 -18.70 7.27 -26.14
C TYR A 241 -18.02 6.71 -27.41
N GLY A 242 -18.51 5.61 -28.01
CA GLY A 242 -18.02 5.07 -29.28
C GLY A 242 -19.08 4.66 -30.31
N VAL A 243 -20.38 4.81 -30.01
CA VAL A 243 -21.44 4.19 -30.84
C VAL A 243 -22.19 5.21 -31.71
N ASP A 244 -22.01 6.51 -31.46
CA ASP A 244 -22.61 7.60 -32.27
C ASP A 244 -22.02 7.71 -33.70
N THR A 245 -20.92 6.99 -33.93
CA THR A 245 -20.30 6.84 -35.26
C THR A 245 -20.75 5.58 -35.99
N ILE A 246 -21.75 4.82 -35.50
CA ILE A 246 -22.31 3.61 -36.17
C ILE A 246 -23.53 3.98 -37.03
N LYS A 247 -23.44 5.08 -37.78
CA LYS A 247 -24.38 5.33 -38.90
C LYS A 247 -24.05 4.46 -40.13
N ASP A 248 -22.88 3.83 -40.14
CA ASP A 248 -22.39 3.00 -41.23
C ASP A 248 -21.67 1.76 -40.68
N ILE A 249 -22.43 0.67 -40.51
CA ILE A 249 -21.95 -0.61 -39.97
C ILE A 249 -21.03 -1.34 -40.96
N GLU A 250 -21.21 -1.08 -42.26
CA GLU A 250 -20.57 -1.80 -43.36
C GLU A 250 -19.16 -1.28 -43.61
N THR A 251 -18.97 0.05 -43.55
CA THR A 251 -17.64 0.68 -43.71
C THR A 251 -16.72 0.45 -42.52
N LYS A 252 -17.26 -0.02 -41.37
CA LYS A 252 -16.52 -0.22 -40.12
C LYS A 252 -16.07 -1.64 -39.82
N ASP A 253 -16.60 -2.67 -40.47
CA ASP A 253 -16.04 -4.02 -40.34
C ASP A 253 -14.56 -4.05 -40.80
N ASN A 254 -14.23 -3.23 -41.81
CA ASN A 254 -12.85 -2.99 -42.24
C ASN A 254 -12.00 -2.24 -41.19
N TYR A 255 -12.56 -1.24 -40.52
CA TYR A 255 -11.86 -0.52 -39.44
C TYR A 255 -11.63 -1.41 -38.22
N VAL A 256 -12.62 -2.19 -37.80
CA VAL A 256 -12.54 -3.11 -36.65
C VAL A 256 -11.53 -4.23 -36.91
N ASN A 257 -11.50 -4.76 -38.14
CA ASN A 257 -10.48 -5.71 -38.56
C ASN A 257 -9.06 -5.10 -38.55
N SER A 258 -8.93 -3.77 -38.68
CA SER A 258 -7.65 -3.05 -38.58
C SER A 258 -7.19 -2.74 -37.15
N ILE A 259 -8.09 -2.87 -36.16
CA ILE A 259 -7.75 -2.68 -34.75
C ILE A 259 -6.77 -3.79 -34.35
N LYS A 260 -5.66 -3.46 -33.71
CA LYS A 260 -4.68 -4.47 -33.25
C LYS A 260 -5.03 -5.04 -31.87
N ASP A 261 -5.84 -4.32 -31.10
CA ASP A 261 -6.27 -4.72 -29.77
C ASP A 261 -7.45 -5.71 -29.84
N GLU A 262 -7.23 -6.92 -29.34
CA GLU A 262 -8.20 -8.01 -29.43
C GLU A 262 -9.45 -7.83 -28.57
N GLY A 263 -9.39 -7.12 -27.44
CA GLY A 263 -10.62 -6.96 -26.67
C GLY A 263 -11.39 -5.69 -26.97
N ILE A 264 -10.80 -4.68 -27.62
CA ILE A 264 -11.61 -3.68 -28.33
C ILE A 264 -12.47 -4.37 -29.39
N LYS A 265 -11.89 -5.31 -30.15
CA LYS A 265 -12.67 -6.11 -31.10
C LYS A 265 -13.74 -6.92 -30.41
N LYS A 266 -13.44 -7.65 -29.33
CA LYS A 266 -14.44 -8.44 -28.61
C LYS A 266 -15.58 -7.59 -28.05
N TRP A 267 -15.27 -6.45 -27.45
CA TRP A 267 -16.29 -5.51 -26.96
C TRP A 267 -17.14 -4.98 -28.10
N TYR A 268 -16.53 -4.56 -29.23
CA TYR A 268 -17.27 -4.13 -30.41
C TYR A 268 -18.17 -5.23 -30.97
N MET A 269 -17.66 -6.45 -31.13
CA MET A 269 -18.44 -7.59 -31.63
C MET A 269 -19.59 -7.95 -30.70
N PHE A 270 -19.38 -7.86 -29.39
CA PHE A 270 -20.44 -8.02 -28.39
C PHE A 270 -21.51 -6.95 -28.54
N VAL A 271 -21.15 -5.66 -28.58
CA VAL A 271 -22.10 -4.56 -28.78
C VAL A 271 -22.85 -4.72 -30.11
N LYS A 272 -22.15 -5.03 -31.20
CA LYS A 272 -22.75 -5.34 -32.51
C LYS A 272 -23.76 -6.48 -32.43
N SER A 273 -23.49 -7.53 -31.65
CA SER A 273 -24.42 -8.65 -31.46
C SER A 273 -25.70 -8.28 -30.70
N LEU A 274 -25.68 -7.17 -29.94
CA LEU A 274 -26.86 -6.64 -29.24
C LEU A 274 -27.70 -5.71 -30.12
N LEU A 275 -27.09 -5.09 -31.14
CA LEU A 275 -27.75 -4.19 -32.09
C LEU A 275 -28.42 -5.02 -33.20
N ASP A 276 -29.75 -5.06 -33.24
CA ASP A 276 -30.48 -5.58 -34.41
C ASP A 276 -30.85 -4.45 -35.39
N GLU A 277 -31.36 -4.81 -36.58
CA GLU A 277 -31.79 -3.84 -37.58
C GLU A 277 -32.89 -2.87 -37.10
N SER A 278 -33.72 -3.25 -36.14
CA SER A 278 -34.81 -2.42 -35.61
C SER A 278 -34.28 -1.31 -34.68
N ILE A 279 -33.21 -1.58 -33.93
CA ILE A 279 -32.54 -0.61 -33.06
C ILE A 279 -31.79 0.44 -33.90
N LEU A 280 -31.13 0.01 -34.98
CA LEU A 280 -30.44 0.89 -35.92
C LEU A 280 -31.39 1.84 -36.68
N LYS A 281 -32.66 1.44 -36.84
CA LYS A 281 -33.71 2.24 -37.50
C LYS A 281 -34.43 3.20 -36.54
N ASN A 282 -34.16 3.13 -35.23
CA ASN A 282 -34.86 3.94 -34.23
C ASN A 282 -34.27 5.36 -34.13
N LYS A 283 -34.98 6.35 -34.68
CA LYS A 283 -34.54 7.74 -34.89
C LYS A 283 -34.50 8.62 -33.63
N ASP A 284 -34.80 8.07 -32.45
CA ASP A 284 -34.91 8.84 -31.20
C ASP A 284 -33.58 9.04 -30.44
N VAL A 285 -32.44 8.60 -31.00
CA VAL A 285 -31.11 8.93 -30.46
C VAL A 285 -30.73 10.33 -30.92
N LYS A 286 -31.01 11.34 -30.07
CA LYS A 286 -30.69 12.75 -30.36
C LYS A 286 -29.21 13.04 -30.09
N ASP A 287 -28.54 13.37 -31.18
CA ASP A 287 -27.21 13.97 -31.34
C ASP A 287 -26.92 15.04 -30.27
N GLN A 288 -25.88 14.83 -29.45
CA GLN A 288 -25.32 15.85 -28.57
C GLN A 288 -23.78 15.83 -28.65
N GLY A 289 -23.25 16.38 -29.74
CA GLY A 289 -22.21 17.42 -29.69
C GLY A 289 -20.79 17.04 -29.23
N ASP A 290 -19.87 17.20 -30.19
CA ASP A 290 -18.43 17.48 -30.13
C ASP A 290 -17.46 16.51 -29.44
N ILE A 291 -16.51 16.09 -30.29
CA ILE A 291 -15.42 15.13 -30.08
C ILE A 291 -14.38 15.72 -29.13
N ILE A 292 -14.17 15.06 -27.98
CA ILE A 292 -12.92 15.16 -27.22
C ILE A 292 -12.21 13.82 -27.34
N VAL A 293 -11.24 13.72 -28.25
CA VAL A 293 -10.31 12.58 -28.31
C VAL A 293 -9.50 12.61 -27.01
N PRO A 294 -9.57 11.60 -26.12
CA PRO A 294 -8.79 11.64 -24.90
C PRO A 294 -7.36 11.21 -25.21
N GLU A 295 -6.52 12.16 -25.60
CA GLU A 295 -5.05 12.04 -25.54
C GLU A 295 -4.51 11.95 -24.09
N LYS A 296 -5.38 11.71 -23.09
CA LYS A 296 -4.94 11.47 -21.72
C LYS A 296 -4.38 10.06 -21.61
N LYS A 297 -3.05 9.95 -21.40
CA LYS A 297 -2.40 8.77 -20.83
C LYS A 297 -3.28 8.22 -19.70
N GLY A 298 -3.92 7.06 -19.93
CA GLY A 298 -4.87 6.46 -18.99
C GLY A 298 -6.32 6.35 -19.47
N GLY A 299 -6.66 6.75 -20.70
CA GLY A 299 -7.99 6.48 -21.26
C GLY A 299 -8.27 4.98 -21.48
N LEU A 300 -9.57 4.66 -21.54
CA LEU A 300 -10.27 3.38 -21.80
C LEU A 300 -9.40 2.30 -22.47
N PHE A 301 -8.70 2.65 -23.55
CA PHE A 301 -7.98 1.70 -24.40
C PHE A 301 -6.53 1.36 -24.00
N SER A 302 -5.88 2.19 -23.17
CA SER A 302 -4.52 1.89 -22.68
C SER A 302 -4.50 0.86 -21.53
N ARG A 303 -5.67 0.54 -20.99
CA ARG A 303 -5.84 -0.19 -19.72
C ARG A 303 -6.55 -1.53 -19.86
N ILE A 304 -7.27 -1.74 -20.97
CA ILE A 304 -8.10 -2.93 -21.20
C ILE A 304 -7.28 -4.21 -21.48
N PHE A 305 -6.03 -4.14 -21.97
CA PHE A 305 -5.12 -5.31 -22.01
C PHE A 305 -3.64 -4.95 -21.73
N LYS A 306 -3.22 -5.07 -20.47
CA LYS A 306 -1.81 -5.37 -20.16
C LYS A 306 -1.68 -6.85 -19.79
N LYS A 307 -1.13 -7.59 -20.77
CA LYS A 307 -0.82 -9.04 -20.83
C LYS A 307 -1.96 -9.96 -21.24
#